data_AF-A0A3A4F048-F1
#
_entry.id   AF-A0A3A4F048-F1
#
_cell.length_a   1.000
_cell.length_b   1.000
_cell.length_c   1.000
_cell.angle_alpha   90.00
_cell.angle_beta   90.00
_cell.angle_gamma   90.00
#
_symmetry.space_group_name_H-M   'P 1'
#
loop_
_entity.id
_entity.type
_entity.pdbx_description
1 polymer ?
#
loop_
_entity_poly.entity_id
_entity_poly.type
_entity_poly.pdbx_seq_one_letter_code
_entity_poly.pdbx_strand_id
1 'polypeptide(L)'
;MPDKPLDNTWVGTRVLPAARRAKRAGRRIGRRARSAVAPRIGALGAAALNAATTDLTIPSSGAEQVRRCGVVVLGIPDYPRIPPLWREKLIQAERHSVPTVLMVRSPEDIEHPLAAVVTHLVTTDPQLLAAVRDFAGAERTGMVDSLASGREQTSALFALTRVHTPVEKT
;
A
#
# COMPACT_ATOMS: atom_id res chain seq x y z
N MET A 1 19.67 45.50 -57.21
CA MET A 1 19.90 45.42 -55.76
C MET A 1 20.18 43.96 -55.41
N PRO A 2 21.20 43.66 -54.61
CA PRO A 2 21.81 42.34 -54.52
C PRO A 2 21.14 41.43 -53.49
N ASP A 3 21.32 40.12 -53.72
CA ASP A 3 20.82 38.99 -52.95
C ASP A 3 21.15 39.08 -51.46
N LYS A 4 20.12 39.02 -50.60
CA LYS A 4 20.31 38.70 -49.18
C LYS A 4 20.57 37.20 -49.05
N PRO A 5 21.67 36.76 -48.40
CA PRO A 5 21.81 35.36 -48.04
C PRO A 5 20.75 35.03 -46.99
N LEU A 6 19.96 33.99 -47.27
CA LEU A 6 19.12 33.34 -46.28
C LEU A 6 20.05 32.57 -45.34
N ASP A 7 20.17 33.04 -44.09
CA ASP A 7 20.81 32.31 -43.01
C ASP A 7 20.09 30.97 -42.80
N ASN A 8 20.62 29.92 -43.43
CA ASN A 8 20.19 28.54 -43.23
C ASN A 8 20.63 28.05 -41.84
N THR A 9 19.92 28.46 -40.78
CA THR A 9 20.04 27.84 -39.44
C THR A 9 19.34 26.49 -39.38
N TRP A 10 19.79 25.52 -40.20
CA TRP A 10 19.35 24.11 -40.14
C TRP A 10 20.19 23.25 -39.17
N VAL A 11 21.08 23.86 -38.38
CA VAL A 11 22.01 23.15 -37.49
C VAL A 11 21.49 23.10 -36.03
N GLY A 12 20.38 23.77 -35.71
CA GLY A 12 19.95 24.00 -34.32
C GLY A 12 19.32 22.82 -33.57
N THR A 13 18.91 21.73 -34.23
CA THR A 13 18.16 20.65 -33.54
C THR A 13 18.51 19.24 -34.00
N ARG A 14 19.81 18.90 -34.07
CA ARG A 14 20.20 17.50 -33.82
C ARG A 14 20.07 17.22 -32.33
N VAL A 15 18.85 16.97 -31.87
CA VAL A 15 18.63 16.45 -30.51
C VAL A 15 19.25 15.06 -30.46
N LEU A 16 20.50 15.00 -29.99
CA LEU A 16 21.31 13.80 -29.89
C LEU A 16 20.47 12.66 -29.26
N PRO A 17 20.28 11.52 -29.95
CA PRO A 17 19.54 10.37 -29.41
C PRO A 17 20.04 9.94 -28.03
N ALA A 18 21.35 10.10 -27.78
CA ALA A 18 22.00 9.86 -26.50
C ALA A 18 21.43 10.72 -25.35
N ALA A 19 21.18 12.02 -25.57
CA ALA A 19 20.59 12.90 -24.56
C ALA A 19 19.14 12.51 -24.22
N ARG A 20 18.35 12.07 -25.23
CA ARG A 20 17.00 11.54 -25.01
C ARG A 20 17.03 10.21 -24.22
N ARG A 21 17.98 9.32 -24.52
CA ARG A 21 18.19 8.06 -23.79
C ARG A 21 18.62 8.32 -22.34
N ALA A 22 19.55 9.24 -22.10
CA ALA A 22 20.00 9.64 -20.77
C ALA A 22 18.86 10.25 -19.93
N LYS A 23 18.06 11.15 -20.50
CA LYS A 23 16.89 11.73 -19.82
C LYS A 23 15.84 10.67 -19.47
N ARG A 24 15.61 9.69 -20.36
CA ARG A 24 14.71 8.55 -20.09
C ARG A 24 15.27 7.63 -19.01
N ALA A 25 16.56 7.34 -19.03
CA ALA A 25 17.23 6.55 -17.99
C ALA A 25 17.17 7.25 -16.62
N GLY A 26 17.50 8.54 -16.55
CA GLY A 26 17.39 9.34 -15.33
C GLY A 26 15.96 9.41 -14.80
N ARG A 27 14.95 9.57 -15.67
CA ARG A 27 13.54 9.48 -15.27
C ARG A 27 13.17 8.08 -14.75
N ARG A 28 13.69 7.01 -15.36
CA ARG A 28 13.44 5.63 -14.91
C ARG A 28 14.11 5.36 -13.55
N ILE A 29 15.32 5.84 -13.34
CA ILE A 29 16.05 5.75 -12.06
C ILE A 29 15.32 6.56 -11.00
N GLY A 30 14.95 7.81 -11.27
CA GLY A 30 14.18 8.64 -10.34
C GLY A 30 12.77 8.12 -10.06
N ARG A 31 12.13 7.41 -11.01
CA ARG A 31 10.88 6.67 -10.75
C ARG A 31 11.12 5.44 -9.89
N ARG A 32 12.20 4.69 -10.11
CA ARG A 32 12.57 3.53 -9.27
C ARG A 32 12.93 3.95 -7.85
N ALA A 33 13.69 5.03 -7.68
CA ALA A 33 14.01 5.58 -6.36
C ALA A 33 12.74 6.05 -5.63
N ARG A 34 11.86 6.80 -6.30
CA ARG A 34 10.57 7.20 -5.71
C ARG A 34 9.66 6.01 -5.42
N SER A 35 9.67 4.98 -6.26
CA SER A 35 8.94 3.73 -6.03
C SER A 35 9.54 2.90 -4.89
N ALA A 36 10.83 3.04 -4.60
CA ALA A 36 11.46 2.40 -3.45
C ALA A 36 11.07 3.07 -2.13
N VAL A 37 10.73 4.36 -2.17
CA VAL A 37 10.28 5.18 -1.03
C VAL A 37 8.76 5.22 -0.90
N ALA A 38 8.02 4.78 -1.93
CA ALA A 38 6.57 4.71 -1.87
C ALA A 38 6.13 3.68 -0.80
N PRO A 39 5.18 4.06 0.07
CA PRO A 39 4.78 3.19 1.16
C PRO A 39 4.08 1.95 0.59
N ARG A 40 4.52 0.77 1.03
CA ARG A 40 4.08 -0.53 0.50
C ARG A 40 2.96 -1.09 1.35
N ILE A 41 2.02 -1.78 0.72
CA ILE A 41 0.99 -2.56 1.42
C ILE A 41 1.46 -4.01 1.47
N GLY A 42 1.60 -4.55 2.67
CA GLY A 42 1.77 -5.99 2.88
C GLY A 42 0.42 -6.69 2.91
N ALA A 43 0.34 -7.93 2.42
CA ALA A 43 -0.88 -8.74 2.49
C ALA A 43 -0.63 -10.08 3.20
N LEU A 44 -1.53 -10.43 4.11
CA LEU A 44 -1.65 -11.76 4.69
C LEU A 44 -2.99 -12.37 4.26
N GLY A 45 -2.90 -13.40 3.42
CA GLY A 45 -4.05 -14.03 2.79
C GLY A 45 -4.62 -13.23 1.64
N ALA A 46 -5.80 -13.65 1.18
CA ALA A 46 -6.52 -12.98 0.10
C ALA A 46 -7.14 -11.67 0.58
N ALA A 47 -6.36 -10.58 0.49
CA ALA A 47 -6.88 -9.22 0.64
C ALA A 47 -7.57 -8.82 -0.66
N ALA A 48 -8.90 -8.69 -0.64
CA ALA A 48 -9.71 -8.28 -1.78
C ALA A 48 -9.55 -6.76 -2.06
N LEU A 49 -8.34 -6.35 -2.43
CA LEU A 49 -7.97 -4.98 -2.76
C LEU A 49 -7.54 -4.89 -4.23
N ASN A 50 -7.86 -3.77 -4.86
CA ASN A 50 -7.36 -3.36 -6.16
C ASN A 50 -5.93 -2.79 -6.07
N ALA A 51 -5.46 -2.48 -4.86
CA ALA A 51 -4.11 -1.98 -4.60
C ALA A 51 -3.06 -3.08 -4.75
N ALA A 52 -1.87 -2.73 -5.28
CA ALA A 52 -0.76 -3.67 -5.38
C ALA A 52 -0.23 -4.01 -3.98
N THR A 53 -0.20 -5.29 -3.65
CA THR A 53 0.26 -5.79 -2.36
C THR A 53 1.55 -6.60 -2.48
N THR A 54 2.30 -6.63 -1.39
CA THR A 54 3.43 -7.53 -1.20
C THR A 54 2.96 -8.72 -0.39
N ASP A 55 3.02 -9.92 -0.95
CA ASP A 55 2.63 -11.14 -0.26
C ASP A 55 3.58 -11.44 0.91
N LEU A 56 3.02 -11.55 2.12
CA LEU A 56 3.72 -11.88 3.36
C LEU A 56 3.37 -13.29 3.87
N THR A 57 2.58 -14.06 3.10
CA THR A 57 2.23 -15.46 3.44
C THR A 57 3.33 -16.45 3.05
N ILE A 58 4.28 -16.03 2.22
CA ILE A 58 5.43 -16.85 1.85
C ILE A 58 6.46 -16.95 3.00
N PRO A 59 6.97 -18.15 3.34
CA PRO A 59 7.94 -18.33 4.42
C PRO A 59 9.23 -17.53 4.26
N SER A 60 9.63 -17.24 3.01
CA SER A 60 10.82 -16.44 2.69
C SER A 60 10.65 -14.95 3.00
N SER A 61 9.43 -14.48 3.24
CA SER A 61 9.23 -13.11 3.69
C SER A 61 9.84 -12.95 5.08
N GLY A 62 10.75 -12.01 5.25
CA GLY A 62 11.45 -11.75 6.51
C GLY A 62 10.85 -10.59 7.30
N ALA A 63 11.36 -10.35 8.52
CA ALA A 63 10.99 -9.17 9.32
C ALA A 63 11.24 -7.84 8.58
N GLU A 64 12.35 -7.76 7.83
CA GLU A 64 12.69 -6.61 7.00
C GLU A 64 11.65 -6.30 5.91
N GLN A 65 10.91 -7.31 5.43
CA GLN A 65 9.85 -7.09 4.45
C GLN A 65 8.63 -6.45 5.10
N VAL A 66 8.26 -6.90 6.30
CA VAL A 66 7.19 -6.29 7.11
C VAL A 66 7.53 -4.85 7.47
N ARG A 67 8.77 -4.59 7.90
CA ARG A 67 9.26 -3.24 8.23
C ARG A 67 9.17 -2.24 7.08
N ARG A 68 9.29 -2.71 5.83
CA ARG A 68 9.18 -1.87 4.63
C ARG A 68 7.73 -1.60 4.20
N CYS A 69 6.76 -2.26 4.83
CA CYS A 69 5.35 -1.99 4.64
C CYS A 69 4.96 -0.78 5.48
N GLY A 70 4.14 0.09 4.90
CA GLY A 70 3.50 1.16 5.66
C GLY A 70 2.17 0.73 6.29
N VAL A 71 1.60 -0.39 5.83
CA VAL A 71 0.43 -1.05 6.40
C VAL A 71 0.44 -2.53 6.00
N VAL A 72 -0.04 -3.40 6.87
CA VAL A 72 -0.29 -4.82 6.57
C VAL A 72 -1.79 -5.05 6.55
N VAL A 73 -2.31 -5.51 5.43
CA VAL A 73 -3.73 -5.86 5.27
C VAL A 73 -3.90 -7.36 5.39
N LEU A 74 -4.94 -7.79 6.10
CA LEU A 74 -5.25 -9.18 6.37
C LEU A 74 -6.64 -9.52 5.81
N GLY A 75 -6.77 -10.70 5.25
CA GLY A 75 -8.07 -11.38 5.12
C GLY A 75 -8.25 -12.40 6.23
N ILE A 76 -9.47 -12.88 6.46
CA ILE A 76 -9.69 -14.04 7.33
C ILE A 76 -9.13 -15.31 6.66
N PRO A 77 -8.33 -16.13 7.38
CA PRO A 77 -7.84 -17.41 6.88
C PRO A 77 -8.96 -18.46 6.88
N ASP A 78 -8.79 -19.52 6.11
CA ASP A 78 -9.76 -20.64 6.04
C ASP A 78 -9.81 -21.48 7.35
N TYR A 79 -9.00 -21.13 8.34
CA TYR A 79 -8.89 -21.83 9.61
C TYR A 79 -9.49 -20.99 10.74
N PRO A 80 -10.15 -21.59 11.75
CA PRO A 80 -10.71 -20.87 12.89
C PRO A 80 -9.64 -20.29 13.85
N ARG A 81 -8.36 -20.52 13.57
CA ARG A 81 -7.23 -20.08 14.38
C ARG A 81 -6.24 -19.32 13.51
N ILE A 82 -5.54 -18.36 14.12
CA ILE A 82 -4.47 -17.61 13.46
C ILE A 82 -3.32 -18.56 13.07
N PRO A 83 -2.97 -18.67 11.77
CA PRO A 83 -1.85 -19.48 11.33
C PRO A 83 -0.53 -19.06 12.03
N PRO A 84 0.34 -19.99 12.44
CA PRO A 84 1.60 -19.65 13.13
C PRO A 84 2.46 -18.63 12.36
N LEU A 85 2.56 -18.81 11.04
CA LEU A 85 3.30 -17.89 10.18
C LEU A 85 2.73 -16.47 10.23
N TRP A 86 1.39 -16.33 10.23
CA TRP A 86 0.75 -15.02 10.30
C TRP A 86 0.95 -14.36 11.65
N ARG A 87 0.94 -15.16 12.73
CA ARG A 87 1.25 -14.68 14.08
C ARG A 87 2.65 -14.07 14.14
N GLU A 88 3.65 -14.71 13.55
CA GLU A 88 5.00 -14.15 13.47
C GLU A 88 5.03 -12.81 12.72
N LYS A 89 4.27 -12.68 11.63
CA LYS A 89 4.15 -11.43 10.87
C LYS A 89 3.44 -10.32 11.64
N LEU A 90 2.40 -10.66 12.37
CA LEU A 90 1.69 -9.72 13.26
C LEU A 90 2.61 -9.20 14.37
N ILE A 91 3.37 -10.09 15.02
CA ILE A 91 4.37 -9.72 16.02
C ILE A 91 5.45 -8.81 15.41
N GLN A 92 5.91 -9.11 14.19
CA GLN A 92 6.87 -8.26 13.48
C GLN A 92 6.27 -6.89 13.13
N ALA A 93 5.01 -6.84 12.70
CA ALA A 93 4.33 -5.59 12.39
C ALA A 93 4.21 -4.70 13.64
N GLU A 94 3.78 -5.27 14.76
CA GLU A 94 3.72 -4.59 16.06
C GLU A 94 5.09 -4.06 16.49
N ARG A 95 6.14 -4.90 16.46
CA ARG A 95 7.52 -4.50 16.80
C ARG A 95 8.05 -3.35 15.95
N HIS A 96 7.58 -3.21 14.72
CA HIS A 96 7.99 -2.16 13.79
C HIS A 96 6.97 -1.01 13.71
N SER A 97 5.97 -0.97 14.59
CA SER A 97 4.89 0.02 14.57
C SER A 97 4.19 0.11 13.21
N VAL A 98 4.12 -1.01 12.48
CA VAL A 98 3.41 -1.11 11.21
C VAL A 98 1.95 -1.44 11.50
N PRO A 99 1.00 -0.59 11.10
CA PRO A 99 -0.41 -0.81 11.36
C PRO A 99 -0.94 -2.04 10.61
N THR A 100 -1.80 -2.80 11.28
CA THR A 100 -2.46 -3.99 10.75
C THR A 100 -3.95 -3.72 10.54
N VAL A 101 -4.46 -4.05 9.37
CA VAL A 101 -5.84 -3.77 8.94
C VAL A 101 -6.51 -5.07 8.53
N LEU A 102 -7.61 -5.46 9.17
CA LEU A 102 -8.40 -6.61 8.74
C LEU A 102 -9.52 -6.18 7.78
N MET A 103 -9.61 -6.84 6.63
CA MET A 103 -10.73 -6.73 5.69
C MET A 103 -11.89 -7.61 6.16
N VAL A 104 -12.95 -6.97 6.65
CA VAL A 104 -14.21 -7.61 7.05
C VAL A 104 -15.14 -7.70 5.84
N ARG A 105 -15.47 -8.92 5.43
CA ARG A 105 -16.34 -9.25 4.28
C ARG A 105 -17.66 -9.88 4.69
N SER A 106 -17.73 -10.40 5.91
CA SER A 106 -18.98 -10.89 6.50
C SER A 106 -19.02 -10.61 8.00
N PRO A 107 -20.20 -10.72 8.67
CA PRO A 107 -20.31 -10.53 10.11
C PRO A 107 -19.44 -11.52 10.90
N GLU A 108 -19.29 -12.76 10.42
CA GLU A 108 -18.52 -13.82 11.08
C GLU A 108 -17.02 -13.49 11.15
N ASP A 109 -16.51 -12.68 10.23
CA ASP A 109 -15.11 -12.24 10.25
C ASP A 109 -14.77 -11.44 11.52
N ILE A 110 -15.75 -10.78 12.13
CA ILE A 110 -15.59 -10.00 13.37
C ILE A 110 -15.40 -10.93 14.58
N GLU A 111 -15.97 -12.13 14.54
CA GLU A 111 -15.85 -13.14 15.59
C GLU A 111 -14.50 -13.85 15.58
N HIS A 112 -13.77 -13.78 14.45
CA HIS A 112 -12.48 -14.43 14.32
C HIS A 112 -11.43 -13.77 15.24
N PRO A 113 -10.51 -14.54 15.88
CA PRO A 113 -9.48 -13.99 16.76
C PRO A 113 -8.59 -12.91 16.15
N LEU A 114 -8.50 -12.84 14.81
CA LEU A 114 -7.79 -11.77 14.12
C LEU A 114 -8.38 -10.38 14.38
N ALA A 115 -9.71 -10.27 14.46
CA ALA A 115 -10.38 -8.98 14.64
C ALA A 115 -9.96 -8.29 15.96
N ALA A 116 -9.65 -9.08 16.99
CA ALA A 116 -9.21 -8.59 18.29
C ALA A 116 -7.74 -8.15 18.32
N VAL A 117 -6.86 -8.68 17.45
CA VAL A 117 -5.41 -8.43 17.50
C VAL A 117 -4.94 -7.38 16.50
N VAL A 118 -5.76 -7.02 15.51
CA VAL A 118 -5.40 -6.02 14.51
C VAL A 118 -5.65 -4.60 15.00
N THR A 119 -4.92 -3.65 14.43
CA THR A 119 -5.08 -2.24 14.81
C THR A 119 -6.36 -1.62 14.28
N HIS A 120 -6.79 -1.97 13.06
CA HIS A 120 -7.96 -1.39 12.41
C HIS A 120 -8.79 -2.46 11.69
N LEU A 121 -10.08 -2.17 11.53
CA LEU A 121 -10.99 -2.94 10.71
C LEU A 121 -11.46 -2.10 9.53
N VAL A 122 -11.57 -2.71 8.36
CA VAL A 122 -12.16 -2.07 7.19
C VAL A 122 -13.14 -2.98 6.49
N THR A 123 -14.13 -2.40 5.84
CA THR A 123 -15.06 -3.13 4.98
C THR A 123 -15.27 -2.37 3.67
N THR A 124 -15.66 -3.12 2.64
CA THR A 124 -16.17 -2.56 1.38
C THR A 124 -17.70 -2.55 1.33
N ASP A 125 -18.37 -3.19 2.29
CA ASP A 125 -19.81 -3.29 2.35
C ASP A 125 -20.39 -2.26 3.33
N PRO A 126 -21.18 -1.28 2.85
CA PRO A 126 -21.85 -0.31 3.72
C PRO A 126 -22.76 -0.93 4.79
N GLN A 127 -23.32 -2.11 4.52
CA GLN A 127 -24.22 -2.80 5.46
C GLN A 127 -23.47 -3.34 6.68
N LEU A 128 -22.20 -3.74 6.51
CA LEU A 128 -21.35 -4.23 7.61
C LEU A 128 -20.74 -3.10 8.44
N LEU A 129 -20.70 -1.87 7.92
CA LEU A 129 -19.98 -0.76 8.56
C LEU A 129 -20.46 -0.49 9.99
N ALA A 130 -21.76 -0.61 10.26
CA ALA A 130 -22.30 -0.42 11.60
C ALA A 130 -21.76 -1.48 12.58
N ALA A 131 -21.87 -2.76 12.22
CA ALA A 131 -21.38 -3.87 13.03
C ALA A 131 -19.86 -3.79 13.28
N VAL A 132 -19.08 -3.40 12.26
CA VAL A 132 -17.63 -3.22 12.40
C VAL A 132 -17.30 -2.07 13.35
N ARG A 133 -18.03 -0.95 13.26
CA ARG A 133 -17.87 0.21 14.16
C ARG A 133 -18.26 -0.12 15.60
N ASP A 134 -19.33 -0.87 15.81
CA ASP A 134 -19.77 -1.27 17.14
C ASP A 134 -18.73 -2.17 17.81
N PHE A 135 -18.02 -2.99 17.04
CA PHE A 135 -16.94 -3.84 17.55
C PHE A 135 -15.62 -3.09 17.79
N ALA A 136 -15.12 -2.35 16.80
CA ALA A 136 -13.77 -1.78 16.86
C ALA A 136 -13.71 -0.31 17.31
N GLY A 137 -14.83 0.39 17.35
CA GLY A 137 -14.88 1.85 17.54
C GLY A 137 -14.78 2.60 16.21
N ALA A 138 -15.25 3.85 16.20
CA ALA A 138 -15.29 4.69 15.00
C ALA A 138 -13.89 5.09 14.53
N GLU A 139 -12.95 5.21 15.45
CA GLU A 139 -11.56 5.61 15.21
C GLU A 139 -10.71 4.49 14.58
N ARG A 140 -11.09 3.22 14.78
CA ARG A 140 -10.39 2.06 14.23
C ARG A 140 -11.09 1.46 13.01
N THR A 141 -12.21 2.04 12.58
CA THR A 141 -13.03 1.51 11.50
C THR A 141 -13.01 2.40 10.26
N GLY A 142 -12.73 1.80 9.09
CA GLY A 142 -12.79 2.49 7.80
C GLY A 142 -13.68 1.79 6.79
N MET A 143 -14.17 2.55 5.81
CA MET A 143 -14.79 1.99 4.61
C MET A 143 -13.85 2.22 3.43
N VAL A 144 -13.57 1.17 2.67
CA VAL A 144 -12.77 1.23 1.45
C VAL A 144 -13.71 0.98 0.29
N ASP A 145 -13.75 1.89 -0.68
CA ASP A 145 -14.59 1.69 -1.87
C ASP A 145 -14.02 0.54 -2.73
N SER A 146 -14.87 -0.44 -3.06
CA SER A 146 -14.52 -1.60 -3.88
C SER A 146 -14.27 -1.25 -5.34
N LEU A 147 -14.88 -0.16 -5.83
CA LEU A 147 -14.72 0.34 -7.20
C LEU A 147 -13.56 1.33 -7.32
N ALA A 148 -13.00 1.79 -6.20
CA ALA A 148 -11.89 2.71 -6.19
C ALA A 148 -10.63 2.08 -6.81
N SER A 149 -9.86 2.92 -7.49
CA SER A 149 -8.57 2.54 -8.04
C SER A 149 -7.60 2.12 -6.93
N GLY A 150 -6.61 1.30 -7.27
CA GLY A 150 -5.60 0.87 -6.30
C GLY A 150 -4.87 2.03 -5.61
N ARG A 151 -4.74 3.19 -6.27
CA ARG A 151 -4.17 4.40 -5.66
C ARG A 151 -5.09 5.02 -4.60
N GLU A 152 -6.39 5.07 -4.88
CA GLU A 152 -7.39 5.60 -3.95
C GLU A 152 -7.53 4.69 -2.72
N GLN A 153 -7.59 3.37 -2.92
CA GLN A 153 -7.60 2.41 -1.81
C GLN A 153 -6.32 2.50 -0.97
N THR A 154 -5.17 2.62 -1.61
CA THR A 154 -3.89 2.87 -0.91
C THR A 154 -3.97 4.15 -0.08
N SER A 155 -4.42 5.25 -0.67
CA SER A 155 -4.56 6.53 0.02
C SER A 155 -5.53 6.45 1.21
N ALA A 156 -6.65 5.74 1.05
CA ALA A 156 -7.63 5.55 2.10
C ALA A 156 -7.07 4.74 3.29
N LEU A 157 -6.36 3.63 2.99
CA LEU A 157 -5.68 2.84 4.02
C LEU A 157 -4.65 3.66 4.78
N PHE A 158 -3.82 4.44 4.08
CA PHE A 158 -2.84 5.31 4.73
C PHE A 158 -3.45 6.47 5.49
N ALA A 159 -4.59 7.00 5.05
CA ALA A 159 -5.30 8.04 5.78
C ALA A 159 -5.87 7.50 7.10
N LEU A 160 -6.45 6.29 7.06
CA LEU A 160 -6.96 5.60 8.25
C LEU A 160 -5.85 5.34 9.27
N THR A 161 -4.72 4.81 8.82
CA THR A 161 -3.67 4.34 9.75
C THR A 161 -2.71 5.42 10.21
N ARG A 162 -2.70 6.60 9.59
CA ARG A 162 -1.88 7.76 9.98
C ARG A 162 -2.21 8.33 11.36
N VAL A 163 -3.36 7.98 11.93
CA VAL A 163 -3.78 8.44 13.26
C VAL A 163 -2.92 7.81 14.37
N HIS A 164 -2.25 6.68 14.10
CA HIS A 164 -1.53 5.91 15.13
C HIS A 164 -0.04 5.67 14.84
N THR A 165 0.51 6.23 13.76
CA THR A 165 1.95 6.13 13.46
C THR A 165 2.67 7.37 14.00
N PRO A 166 3.43 7.29 15.11
CA PRO A 166 4.31 8.39 15.48
C PRO A 166 5.31 8.57 14.35
N VAL A 167 5.31 9.76 13.74
CA VAL A 167 6.36 10.13 12.79
C VAL A 167 7.63 10.28 13.62
N GLU A 168 8.53 9.31 13.56
CA GLU A 168 9.88 9.50 14.09
C GLU A 168 10.47 10.74 13.39
N LYS A 169 10.66 11.81 14.15
CA LYS A 169 11.42 12.97 13.71
C LYS A 169 12.88 12.53 13.64
N THR A 170 13.36 12.27 12.42
CA THR A 170 14.78 12.23 12.11
C THR A 170 15.40 13.62 12.13
#